data_AF-A0AAV1LIN2-F1
#
_entry.id   AF-A0AAV1LIN2-F1
#
_cell.length_a   1.000
_cell.length_b   1.000
_cell.length_c   1.000
_cell.angle_alpha   90.00
_cell.angle_beta   90.00
_cell.angle_gamma   90.00
#
_symmetry.space_group_name_H-M   'P 1'
#
loop_
_entity.id
_entity.type
_entity.pdbx_description
1 polymer ?
#
loop_
_entity_poly.entity_id
_entity_poly.type
_entity_poly.pdbx_seq_one_letter_code
_entity_poly.pdbx_strand_id
1 'polypeptide(L)'
;MFLGGVWSLRNLSITVPRAVLSGEGQSALLRCSYDLEGAALYSIRWYRDEYEFYRYVPRELPPTMVFPLPGATVDLTRSDDHQVFIVNLNRRLSGVYLCEVSADAPLFHTDIRSAPLTVVDMPFHAPRLTISRRIYERNDVLHANCSVDEAYPAPNITWVLDNQKVSKFVKHKWDFTVVFDTSLLTIKTVVIEYSSSLPFHR
;
A
#
# COMPACT_ATOMS: atom_id res chain seq x y z
N MET A 1 38.42 19.91 31.63
CA MET A 1 38.36 19.76 30.15
C MET A 1 37.26 18.75 29.87
N PHE A 2 36.01 19.20 29.73
CA PHE A 2 34.89 18.32 29.42
C PHE A 2 34.83 18.14 27.91
N LEU A 3 35.28 17.00 27.41
CA LEU A 3 34.88 16.50 26.10
C LEU A 3 33.50 15.84 26.29
N GLY A 4 32.42 16.63 26.23
CA GLY A 4 31.05 16.12 26.22
C GLY A 4 30.49 16.29 24.82
N GLY A 5 30.27 15.18 24.12
CA GLY A 5 29.97 15.13 22.68
C GLY A 5 28.76 15.97 22.24
N VAL A 6 28.70 16.21 20.94
CA VAL A 6 27.57 16.86 20.27
C VAL A 6 26.38 15.90 20.30
N TRP A 7 25.34 16.20 21.06
CA TRP A 7 24.11 15.40 21.13
C TRP A 7 23.25 15.69 19.91
N SER A 8 23.30 14.85 18.88
CA SER A 8 22.60 15.09 17.61
C SER A 8 21.50 14.06 17.40
N LEU A 9 20.36 14.50 16.86
CA LEU A 9 19.39 13.55 16.30
C LEU A 9 20.04 12.76 15.16
N ARG A 10 19.96 11.43 15.25
CA ARG A 10 20.53 10.48 14.28
C ARG A 10 19.64 9.24 14.12
N ASN A 11 19.99 8.42 13.12
CA ASN A 11 19.37 7.13 12.84
C ASN A 11 17.84 7.19 12.68
N LEU A 12 17.32 8.33 12.23
CA LEU A 12 15.90 8.44 11.90
C LEU A 12 15.55 7.45 10.79
N SER A 13 14.60 6.58 11.10
CA SER A 13 14.04 5.60 10.19
C SER A 13 12.55 5.45 10.44
N ILE A 14 11.81 5.11 9.39
CA ILE A 14 10.38 4.86 9.51
C ILE A 14 10.01 3.50 8.95
N THR A 15 9.01 2.88 9.57
CA THR A 15 8.40 1.63 9.11
C THR A 15 6.94 1.91 8.76
N VAL A 16 6.63 1.82 7.48
CA VAL A 16 5.28 1.96 6.93
C VAL A 16 4.97 0.69 6.14
N PRO A 17 3.81 0.04 6.35
CA PRO A 17 3.46 -1.13 5.57
C PRO A 17 3.36 -0.76 4.10
N ARG A 18 4.00 -1.54 3.22
CA ARG A 18 3.97 -1.25 1.77
C ARG A 18 2.57 -1.32 1.19
N ALA A 19 1.77 -2.26 1.68
CA ALA A 19 0.39 -2.44 1.26
C ALA A 19 -0.49 -2.82 2.46
N VAL A 20 -1.72 -2.31 2.48
CA VAL A 20 -2.77 -2.66 3.46
C VAL A 20 -4.11 -2.70 2.73
N LEU A 21 -5.02 -3.58 3.14
CA LEU A 21 -6.36 -3.61 2.55
C LEU A 21 -7.17 -2.36 2.93
N SER A 22 -8.06 -1.94 2.04
CA SER A 22 -9.13 -1.01 2.42
C SER A 22 -10.27 -1.75 3.10
N GLY A 23 -11.05 -1.01 3.89
CA GLY A 23 -12.28 -1.52 4.48
C GLY A 23 -12.41 -1.17 5.96
N GLU A 24 -13.61 -1.39 6.47
CA GLU A 24 -13.91 -1.20 7.88
C GLU A 24 -13.02 -2.12 8.75
N GLY A 25 -12.43 -1.56 9.80
CA GLY A 25 -11.50 -2.27 10.68
C GLY A 25 -10.09 -2.49 10.11
N GLN A 26 -9.85 -2.18 8.83
CA GLN A 26 -8.49 -2.20 8.28
C GLN A 26 -7.68 -1.01 8.82
N SER A 27 -6.41 -1.27 9.11
CA SER A 27 -5.56 -0.33 9.85
C SER A 27 -4.10 -0.42 9.43
N ALA A 28 -3.38 0.68 9.60
CA ALA A 28 -1.94 0.78 9.38
C ALA A 28 -1.25 1.27 10.64
N LEU A 29 -0.17 0.59 11.02
CA LEU A 29 0.75 1.04 12.05
C LEU A 29 1.96 1.68 11.39
N LEU A 30 2.14 2.97 11.62
CA LEU A 30 3.31 3.72 11.18
C LEU A 30 4.26 3.87 12.36
N ARG A 31 5.53 3.50 12.20
CA ARG A 31 6.55 3.66 13.25
C ARG A 31 7.64 4.62 12.83
N CYS A 32 8.09 5.42 13.78
CA CYS A 32 9.19 6.36 13.64
C CYS A 32 10.22 6.07 14.74
N SER A 33 11.39 5.58 14.33
CA SER A 33 12.50 5.25 15.22
C SER A 33 13.60 6.29 15.02
N TYR A 34 14.07 6.86 16.12
CA TYR A 34 15.06 7.92 16.12
C TYR A 34 15.91 7.84 17.39
N ASP A 35 17.13 8.35 17.32
CA ASP A 35 18.03 8.47 18.46
C ASP A 35 18.35 9.95 18.68
N LEU A 36 18.07 10.48 19.87
CA LEU A 36 18.33 11.87 20.23
C LEU A 36 19.74 12.09 20.83
N GLU A 37 20.51 11.02 21.06
CA GLU A 37 21.86 11.06 21.65
C GLU A 37 21.95 11.89 22.94
N GLY A 38 20.87 11.90 23.74
CA GLY A 38 20.76 12.65 25.00
C GLY A 38 20.04 13.99 24.91
N ALA A 39 19.76 14.50 23.70
CA ALA A 39 18.92 15.70 23.52
C ALA A 39 17.45 15.43 23.90
N ALA A 40 16.73 16.49 24.27
CA ALA A 40 15.29 16.40 24.49
C ALA A 40 14.53 16.43 23.16
N LEU A 41 13.38 15.76 23.10
CA LEU A 41 12.47 15.83 21.95
C LEU A 41 11.75 17.17 21.95
N TYR A 42 11.77 17.89 20.82
CA TYR A 42 10.92 19.06 20.61
C TYR A 42 9.56 18.64 20.04
N SER A 43 9.55 17.91 18.93
CA SER A 43 8.30 17.43 18.32
C SER A 43 8.48 16.26 17.37
N ILE A 44 7.41 15.48 17.22
CA ILE A 44 7.22 14.50 16.15
C ILE A 44 6.03 14.96 15.32
N ARG A 45 6.16 14.95 14.00
CA ARG A 45 5.07 15.25 13.08
C ARG A 45 4.98 14.18 12.01
N TRP A 46 3.76 13.75 11.74
CA TRP A 46 3.46 12.87 10.63
C TRP A 46 2.67 13.60 9.56
N TYR A 47 3.14 13.44 8.33
CA TYR A 47 2.55 14.01 7.13
C TYR A 47 2.13 12.88 6.18
N ARG A 48 1.02 13.11 5.50
CA ARG A 48 0.66 12.37 4.30
C ARG A 48 0.74 13.34 3.13
N ASP A 49 1.68 13.09 2.24
CA ASP A 49 2.14 14.05 1.25
C ASP A 49 2.49 15.38 1.96
N GLU A 50 1.81 16.48 1.67
CA GLU A 50 2.07 17.79 2.28
C GLU A 50 1.19 18.11 3.51
N TYR A 51 0.32 17.19 3.92
CA TYR A 51 -0.68 17.45 4.97
C TYR A 51 -0.33 16.78 6.29
N GLU A 52 -0.09 17.59 7.33
CA GLU A 52 0.08 17.14 8.71
C GLU A 52 -1.22 16.48 9.19
N PHE A 53 -1.13 15.29 9.76
CA PHE A 53 -2.29 14.59 10.31
C PHE A 53 -2.11 14.18 11.78
N TYR A 54 -0.87 14.17 12.27
CA TYR A 54 -0.57 13.87 13.67
C TYR A 54 0.67 14.65 14.12
N ARG A 55 0.61 15.17 15.34
CA ARG A 55 1.73 15.85 16.01
C ARG A 55 1.81 15.47 17.47
N TYR A 56 3.03 15.24 17.94
CA TYR A 56 3.36 15.04 19.34
C TYR A 56 4.39 16.09 19.80
N VAL A 57 4.09 16.83 20.87
CA VAL A 57 4.93 17.84 21.50
C VAL A 57 4.96 17.57 23.01
N PRO A 58 6.03 16.99 23.57
CA PRO A 58 6.05 16.57 24.99
C PRO A 58 5.82 17.70 25.99
N ARG A 59 6.14 18.94 25.60
CA ARG A 59 6.04 20.13 26.46
C ARG A 59 4.64 20.79 26.45
N GLU A 60 3.72 20.33 25.61
CA GLU A 60 2.36 20.86 25.51
C GLU A 60 1.34 20.02 26.30
N LEU A 61 0.21 20.64 26.67
CA LEU A 61 -0.94 19.97 27.26
C LEU A 61 -2.21 20.27 26.43
N PRO A 62 -2.81 19.27 25.74
CA PRO A 62 -2.35 17.89 25.62
C PRO A 62 -1.09 17.77 24.74
N PRO A 63 -0.24 16.74 24.94
CA PRO A 63 0.97 16.57 24.16
C PRO A 63 0.70 16.12 22.71
N THR A 64 -0.51 15.67 22.41
CA THR A 64 -0.88 15.12 21.11
C THR A 64 -1.95 15.98 20.44
N MET A 65 -1.74 16.25 19.15
CA MET A 65 -2.68 16.95 18.27
C MET A 65 -2.94 16.10 17.03
N VAL A 66 -4.21 15.99 16.64
CA VAL A 66 -4.64 15.26 15.44
C VAL A 66 -5.30 16.26 14.51
N PHE A 67 -4.94 16.19 13.23
CA PHE A 67 -5.52 17.02 12.19
C PHE A 67 -6.38 16.15 11.26
N PRO A 68 -7.30 16.75 10.48
CA PRO A 68 -8.17 15.98 9.60
C PRO A 68 -7.39 15.12 8.60
N LEU A 69 -7.61 13.81 8.67
CA LEU A 69 -7.15 12.84 7.66
C LEU A 69 -8.39 12.30 6.92
N PRO A 70 -8.73 12.84 5.74
CA PRO A 70 -10.00 12.53 5.09
C PRO A 70 -10.22 11.03 4.85
N GLY A 71 -11.27 10.49 5.47
CA GLY A 71 -11.68 9.10 5.32
C GLY A 71 -10.88 8.10 6.15
N ALA A 72 -10.09 8.54 7.14
CA ALA A 72 -9.51 7.70 8.18
C ALA A 72 -9.53 8.41 9.53
N THR A 73 -9.12 7.70 10.58
CA THR A 73 -9.01 8.27 11.93
C THR A 73 -7.74 7.77 12.58
N VAL A 74 -7.08 8.64 13.36
CA VAL A 74 -5.95 8.24 14.20
C VAL A 74 -6.49 7.72 15.53
N ASP A 75 -6.08 6.52 15.91
CA ASP A 75 -6.38 5.94 17.23
C ASP A 75 -5.36 6.45 18.26
N LEU A 76 -5.77 7.44 19.04
CA LEU A 76 -4.96 8.05 20.09
C LEU A 76 -4.60 7.10 21.23
N THR A 77 -5.38 6.03 21.45
CA THR A 77 -5.07 5.05 22.51
C THR A 77 -3.88 4.16 22.15
N ARG A 78 -3.51 4.14 20.87
CA ARG A 78 -2.43 3.33 20.30
C ARG A 78 -1.36 4.15 19.58
N SER A 79 -1.39 5.47 19.76
CA SER A 79 -0.47 6.41 19.12
C SER A 79 0.29 7.23 20.15
N ASP A 80 1.58 7.42 19.93
CA ASP A 80 2.53 8.12 20.79
C ASP A 80 3.62 8.80 19.93
N ASP A 81 4.74 9.16 20.54
CA ASP A 81 5.87 9.79 19.87
C ASP A 81 6.66 8.84 18.95
N HIS A 82 6.47 7.53 19.06
CA HIS A 82 7.15 6.53 18.24
C HIS A 82 6.24 5.87 17.20
N GLN A 83 4.94 5.88 17.39
CA GLN A 83 4.01 5.24 16.46
C GLN A 83 2.68 5.96 16.31
N VAL A 84 2.10 5.83 15.11
CA VAL A 84 0.75 6.31 14.80
C VAL A 84 -0.07 5.18 14.23
N PHE A 85 -1.23 4.93 14.84
CA PHE A 85 -2.16 3.90 14.41
C PHE A 85 -3.34 4.54 13.67
N ILE A 86 -3.47 4.24 12.38
CA ILE A 86 -4.54 4.76 11.52
C ILE A 86 -5.56 3.65 11.29
N VAL A 87 -6.84 3.96 11.48
CA VAL A 87 -7.97 3.04 11.27
C VAL A 87 -8.90 3.55 10.17
N ASN A 88 -9.73 2.63 9.64
CA ASN A 88 -10.71 2.88 8.58
C ASN A 88 -10.04 3.29 7.26
N LEU A 89 -9.02 2.54 6.84
CA LEU A 89 -8.28 2.85 5.62
C LEU A 89 -9.16 2.70 4.36
N ASN A 90 -8.95 3.60 3.41
CA ASN A 90 -9.55 3.57 2.08
C ASN A 90 -8.50 3.89 1.00
N ARG A 91 -8.76 3.55 -0.27
CA ARG A 91 -7.78 3.72 -1.36
C ARG A 91 -7.18 5.12 -1.50
N ARG A 92 -7.90 6.18 -1.11
CA ARG A 92 -7.45 7.58 -1.23
C ARG A 92 -6.34 7.92 -0.25
N LEU A 93 -6.09 7.07 0.75
CA LEU A 93 -5.02 7.21 1.73
C LEU A 93 -3.70 6.60 1.25
N SER A 94 -3.68 6.00 0.06
CA SER A 94 -2.43 5.67 -0.63
C SER A 94 -1.63 6.95 -0.88
N GLY A 95 -0.33 6.89 -0.67
CA GLY A 95 0.54 8.07 -0.81
C GLY A 95 1.87 7.89 -0.10
N VAL A 96 2.63 8.98 -0.01
CA VAL A 96 3.90 9.00 0.72
C VAL A 96 3.64 9.52 2.12
N TYR A 97 4.08 8.76 3.12
CA TYR A 97 4.00 9.16 4.53
C TYR A 97 5.38 9.61 4.98
N LEU A 98 5.42 10.71 5.73
CA LEU A 98 6.65 11.29 6.25
C LEU A 98 6.58 11.39 7.77
N CYS A 99 7.68 11.06 8.44
CA CYS A 99 7.89 11.42 9.84
C CYS A 99 8.98 12.49 9.88
N GLU A 100 8.67 13.61 10.52
CA GLU A 100 9.62 14.67 10.88
C GLU A 100 9.86 14.59 12.39
N VAL A 101 11.12 14.54 12.78
CA VAL A 101 11.56 14.54 14.17
C VAL A 101 12.44 15.76 14.40
N SER A 102 12.09 16.55 15.40
CA SER A 102 12.87 17.72 15.82
C SER A 102 13.36 17.54 17.24
N ALA A 103 14.67 17.67 17.44
CA ALA A 103 15.30 17.77 18.75
C ALA A 103 15.17 19.20 19.29
N ASP A 104 15.17 19.34 20.62
CA ASP A 104 15.10 20.61 21.33
C ASP A 104 16.48 21.29 21.41
N ALA A 105 16.54 22.42 22.13
CA ALA A 105 17.78 23.10 22.45
C ALA A 105 18.84 22.10 22.99
N PRO A 106 20.13 22.27 22.63
CA PRO A 106 20.72 23.45 21.98
C PRO A 106 20.86 23.34 20.46
N LEU A 107 20.77 22.14 19.87
CA LEU A 107 21.10 21.94 18.46
C LEU A 107 19.91 22.12 17.52
N PHE A 108 18.67 22.01 18.01
CA PHE A 108 17.45 22.17 17.21
C PHE A 108 17.46 21.34 15.91
N HIS A 109 18.13 20.18 15.93
CA HIS A 109 18.28 19.35 14.73
C HIS A 109 16.93 18.78 14.31
N THR A 110 16.63 18.83 13.02
CA THR A 110 15.43 18.23 12.44
C THR A 110 15.83 17.29 11.33
N ASP A 111 15.29 16.08 11.36
CA ASP A 111 15.44 15.10 10.28
C ASP A 111 14.06 14.59 9.86
N ILE A 112 13.93 14.21 8.58
CA ILE A 112 12.67 13.65 8.05
C ILE A 112 12.96 12.44 7.17
N ARG A 113 12.09 11.45 7.26
CA ARG A 113 12.11 10.26 6.40
C ARG A 113 10.74 10.01 5.82
N SER A 114 10.72 9.39 4.64
CA SER A 114 9.51 9.10 3.90
C SER A 114 9.43 7.63 3.46
N ALA A 115 8.21 7.12 3.35
CA ALA A 115 7.95 5.76 2.93
C ALA A 115 6.55 5.67 2.28
N PRO A 116 6.40 4.91 1.18
CA PRO A 116 5.13 4.78 0.49
C PRO A 116 4.21 3.77 1.19
N LEU A 117 2.91 4.10 1.22
CA LEU A 117 1.81 3.19 1.59
C LEU A 117 0.85 3.07 0.41
N THR A 118 0.51 1.85 0.02
CA THR A 118 -0.59 1.57 -0.92
C THR A 118 -1.76 0.95 -0.18
N VAL A 119 -2.91 1.60 -0.19
CA VAL A 119 -4.15 1.00 0.31
C VAL A 119 -4.86 0.30 -0.84
N VAL A 120 -5.08 -1.00 -0.69
CA VAL A 120 -5.51 -1.92 -1.74
C VAL A 120 -7.00 -2.21 -1.61
N ASP A 121 -7.77 -1.90 -2.65
CA ASP A 121 -9.15 -2.37 -2.79
C ASP A 121 -9.10 -3.74 -3.49
N MET A 122 -9.47 -4.78 -2.74
CA MET A 122 -9.59 -6.14 -3.29
C MET A 122 -10.88 -6.28 -4.11
N PRO A 123 -10.88 -7.00 -5.24
CA PRO A 123 -12.11 -7.31 -5.95
C PRO A 123 -13.04 -8.12 -5.04
N PHE A 124 -14.34 -7.83 -5.08
CA PHE A 124 -15.34 -8.53 -4.28
C PHE A 124 -15.45 -10.01 -4.63
N HIS A 125 -15.29 -10.35 -5.91
CA HIS A 125 -15.30 -11.73 -6.39
C HIS A 125 -13.98 -12.13 -7.04
N ALA A 126 -13.72 -13.43 -7.05
CA ALA A 126 -12.65 -13.99 -7.86
C ALA A 126 -12.89 -13.68 -9.35
N PRO A 127 -11.81 -13.52 -10.15
CA PRO A 127 -11.89 -13.33 -11.59
C PRO A 127 -12.81 -14.35 -12.26
N ARG A 128 -13.74 -13.87 -13.10
CA ARG A 128 -14.69 -14.71 -13.83
C ARG A 128 -14.18 -14.97 -15.23
N LEU A 129 -13.75 -16.20 -15.48
CA LEU A 129 -13.40 -16.67 -16.82
C LEU A 129 -14.66 -17.17 -17.54
N THR A 130 -14.91 -16.62 -18.72
CA THR A 130 -15.96 -17.05 -19.65
C THR A 130 -15.32 -17.45 -20.97
N ILE A 131 -15.73 -18.60 -21.51
CA ILE A 131 -15.20 -19.15 -22.77
C ILE A 131 -16.39 -19.33 -23.71
N SER A 132 -16.26 -18.90 -24.97
CA SER A 132 -17.38 -18.89 -25.91
C SER A 132 -17.87 -20.29 -26.29
N ARG A 133 -16.98 -21.30 -26.29
CA ARG A 133 -17.28 -22.69 -26.63
C ARG A 133 -16.49 -23.63 -25.74
N ARG A 134 -17.01 -24.85 -25.52
CA ARG A 134 -16.33 -25.87 -24.71
C ARG A 134 -15.36 -26.74 -25.52
N ILE A 135 -15.55 -26.78 -26.83
CA ILE A 135 -14.78 -27.61 -27.77
C ILE A 135 -14.36 -26.68 -28.90
N TYR A 136 -13.08 -26.74 -29.25
CA TYR A 136 -12.48 -26.00 -30.36
C TYR A 136 -11.77 -27.00 -31.26
N GLU A 137 -11.99 -26.87 -32.56
CA GLU A 137 -11.26 -27.63 -33.58
C GLU A 137 -10.04 -26.85 -34.06
N ARG A 138 -9.19 -27.51 -34.85
CA ARG A 138 -8.03 -26.87 -35.47
C ARG A 138 -8.49 -25.74 -36.39
N ASN A 139 -7.86 -24.57 -36.29
CA ASN A 139 -8.18 -23.31 -36.98
C ASN A 139 -9.44 -22.56 -36.49
N ASP A 140 -10.10 -23.01 -35.41
CA ASP A 140 -11.06 -22.17 -34.70
C ASP A 140 -10.40 -20.97 -34.03
N VAL A 141 -11.21 -19.96 -33.71
CA VAL A 141 -10.79 -18.82 -32.90
C VAL A 141 -11.32 -18.98 -31.48
N LEU A 142 -10.41 -19.15 -30.51
CA LEU A 142 -10.77 -19.13 -29.09
C LEU A 142 -11.13 -17.69 -28.71
N HIS A 143 -12.37 -17.51 -28.24
CA HIS A 143 -12.80 -16.28 -27.59
C HIS A 143 -13.00 -16.57 -26.10
N ALA A 144 -12.11 -16.03 -25.28
CA ALA A 144 -12.22 -16.08 -23.83
C ALA A 144 -12.23 -14.66 -23.27
N ASN A 145 -13.09 -14.42 -22.29
CA ASN A 145 -13.18 -13.17 -21.56
C ASN A 145 -12.96 -13.43 -20.06
N CYS A 146 -12.00 -12.72 -19.48
CA CYS A 146 -11.85 -12.60 -18.04
C CYS A 146 -12.40 -11.25 -17.59
N SER A 147 -13.42 -11.28 -16.74
CA SER A 147 -13.93 -10.09 -16.06
C SER A 147 -13.50 -10.12 -14.59
N VAL A 148 -12.96 -9.00 -14.11
CA VAL A 148 -12.61 -8.79 -12.70
C VAL A 148 -13.39 -7.58 -12.18
N ASP A 149 -13.86 -7.65 -10.94
CA ASP A 149 -14.52 -6.50 -10.31
C ASP A 149 -13.55 -5.33 -10.16
N GLU A 150 -14.08 -4.14 -9.88
CA GLU A 150 -13.26 -2.97 -9.59
C GLU A 150 -12.29 -3.28 -8.43
N ALA A 151 -11.00 -3.06 -8.69
CA ALA A 151 -9.92 -3.30 -7.74
C ALA A 151 -8.85 -2.21 -7.88
N TYR A 152 -8.15 -1.92 -6.79
CA TYR A 152 -7.09 -0.92 -6.77
C TYR A 152 -5.88 -1.42 -5.98
N PRO A 153 -4.64 -1.29 -6.49
CA PRO A 153 -4.30 -0.97 -7.89
C PRO A 153 -4.90 -1.98 -8.88
N ALA A 154 -4.88 -1.62 -10.18
CA ALA A 154 -5.38 -2.53 -11.20
C ALA A 154 -4.63 -3.88 -11.13
N PRO A 155 -5.35 -5.02 -11.06
CA PRO A 155 -4.72 -6.30 -10.84
C PRO A 155 -3.94 -6.76 -12.08
N ASN A 156 -2.91 -7.58 -11.84
CA ASN A 156 -2.19 -8.26 -12.90
C ASN A 156 -2.90 -9.57 -13.22
N ILE A 157 -3.31 -9.70 -14.47
CA ILE A 157 -4.03 -10.87 -14.99
C ILE A 157 -3.14 -11.53 -16.02
N THR A 158 -2.77 -12.79 -15.75
CA THR A 158 -1.97 -13.60 -16.67
C THR A 158 -2.83 -14.70 -17.24
N TRP A 159 -2.85 -14.78 -18.57
CA TRP A 159 -3.53 -15.84 -19.31
C TRP A 159 -2.58 -17.01 -19.52
N VAL A 160 -3.02 -18.21 -19.14
CA VAL A 160 -2.28 -19.45 -19.35
C VAL A 160 -3.13 -20.40 -20.17
N LEU A 161 -2.59 -20.81 -21.33
CA LEU A 161 -3.21 -21.74 -22.26
C LEU A 161 -2.33 -22.99 -22.36
N ASP A 162 -2.87 -24.16 -22.02
CA ASP A 162 -2.14 -25.44 -22.04
C ASP A 162 -0.76 -25.35 -21.35
N ASN A 163 -0.73 -24.70 -20.19
CA ASN A 163 0.46 -24.46 -19.37
C ASN A 163 1.50 -23.50 -19.98
N GLN A 164 1.13 -22.74 -21.01
CA GLN A 164 1.96 -21.69 -21.61
C GLN A 164 1.37 -20.30 -21.38
N LYS A 165 2.22 -19.35 -20.99
CA LYS A 165 1.81 -17.95 -20.81
C LYS A 165 1.55 -17.29 -22.15
N VAL A 166 0.44 -16.58 -22.24
CA VAL A 166 0.03 -15.86 -23.44
C VAL A 166 0.41 -14.39 -23.29
N SER A 167 1.12 -13.86 -24.29
CA SER A 167 1.60 -12.47 -24.29
C SER A 167 0.74 -11.50 -25.11
N LYS A 168 -0.12 -11.99 -26.00
CA LYS A 168 -0.99 -11.16 -26.84
C LYS A 168 -2.45 -11.30 -26.40
N PHE A 169 -2.98 -10.26 -25.77
CA PHE A 169 -4.39 -10.15 -25.42
C PHE A 169 -4.82 -8.68 -25.44
N VAL A 170 -6.10 -8.43 -25.68
CA VAL A 170 -6.66 -7.08 -25.71
C VAL A 170 -7.22 -6.74 -24.34
N LYS A 171 -6.70 -5.69 -23.71
CA LYS A 171 -7.17 -5.18 -22.41
C LYS A 171 -8.19 -4.05 -22.64
N HIS A 172 -9.42 -4.25 -22.21
CA HIS A 172 -10.47 -3.23 -22.21
C HIS A 172 -10.98 -3.01 -20.77
N LYS A 173 -10.40 -2.02 -20.08
CA LYS A 173 -10.77 -1.63 -18.70
C LYS A 173 -10.62 -2.79 -17.70
N TRP A 174 -11.70 -3.54 -17.43
CA TRP A 174 -11.77 -4.69 -16.53
C TRP A 174 -12.00 -6.03 -17.25
N ASP A 175 -12.20 -5.97 -18.57
CA ASP A 175 -12.38 -7.13 -19.43
C ASP A 175 -11.10 -7.38 -20.23
N PHE A 176 -10.74 -8.65 -20.35
CA PHE A 176 -9.57 -9.08 -21.11
C PHE A 176 -10.04 -10.07 -22.17
N THR A 177 -9.97 -9.69 -23.44
CA THR A 177 -10.38 -10.53 -24.55
C THR A 177 -9.15 -11.05 -25.26
N VAL A 178 -9.07 -12.37 -25.41
CA VAL A 178 -8.02 -13.00 -26.21
C VAL A 178 -8.64 -13.63 -27.45
N VAL A 179 -7.98 -13.44 -28.59
CA VAL A 179 -8.34 -13.98 -29.90
C VAL A 179 -7.12 -14.76 -30.38
N PHE A 180 -7.24 -16.07 -30.54
CA PHE A 180 -6.15 -16.94 -30.99
C PHE A 180 -6.46 -17.56 -32.34
N ASP A 181 -5.41 -17.77 -33.14
CA ASP A 181 -5.45 -18.65 -34.31
C ASP A 181 -5.00 -20.06 -33.87
N THR A 182 -5.88 -21.06 -33.92
CA THR A 182 -5.65 -22.41 -33.39
C THR A 182 -4.99 -23.36 -34.40
N SER A 183 -4.07 -22.85 -35.20
CA SER A 183 -3.43 -23.59 -36.30
C SER A 183 -2.68 -24.88 -35.89
N LEU A 184 -2.44 -25.16 -34.60
CA LEU A 184 -1.69 -26.35 -34.16
C LEU A 184 -2.18 -27.14 -32.92
N LEU A 185 -3.24 -26.80 -32.18
CA LEU A 185 -3.58 -27.51 -30.93
C LEU A 185 -5.09 -27.57 -30.59
N THR A 186 -5.55 -28.71 -30.05
CA THR A 186 -6.81 -28.79 -29.27
C THR A 186 -6.56 -28.22 -27.88
N ILE A 187 -7.16 -27.09 -27.57
CA ILE A 187 -7.04 -26.40 -26.28
C ILE A 187 -7.65 -27.26 -25.17
N LYS A 188 -6.88 -27.61 -24.14
CA LYS A 188 -7.34 -28.46 -23.02
C LYS A 188 -7.66 -27.66 -21.77
N THR A 189 -6.87 -26.63 -21.46
CA THR A 189 -7.03 -25.86 -20.22
C THR A 189 -6.74 -24.38 -20.43
N VAL A 190 -7.63 -23.53 -19.91
CA VAL A 190 -7.43 -22.07 -19.80
C VAL A 190 -7.45 -21.73 -18.31
N VAL A 191 -6.36 -21.14 -17.82
CA VAL A 191 -6.20 -20.72 -16.42
C VAL A 191 -5.89 -19.24 -16.37
N ILE A 192 -6.38 -18.60 -15.31
CA ILE A 192 -6.06 -17.20 -14.99
C ILE A 192 -5.26 -17.18 -13.71
N GLU A 193 -4.05 -16.64 -13.77
CA GLU A 193 -3.26 -16.33 -12.59
C GLU A 193 -3.50 -14.87 -12.23
N TYR A 194 -4.03 -14.65 -11.03
CA TYR A 194 -4.20 -13.33 -10.43
C TYR A 194 -3.08 -13.09 -9.42
N SER A 195 -2.44 -11.92 -9.50
CA SER A 195 -1.53 -11.46 -8.46
C SER A 195 -1.89 -10.04 -8.02
N SER A 196 -2.11 -9.85 -6.72
CA SER A 196 -2.14 -8.53 -6.07
C SER A 196 -0.89 -8.34 -5.21
N SER A 197 -0.63 -7.09 -4.81
CA SER A 197 0.50 -6.72 -3.93
C SER A 197 0.37 -7.24 -2.49
N LEU A 198 -0.75 -7.88 -2.13
CA LEU A 198 -1.00 -8.51 -0.84
C LEU A 198 -1.34 -9.98 -1.04
N PRO A 199 -0.84 -10.90 -0.20
CA PRO A 199 -1.20 -12.31 -0.29
C PRO A 199 -2.71 -12.48 -0.06
N PHE A 200 -3.34 -13.31 -0.88
CA PHE A 200 -4.70 -13.82 -0.63
C PHE A 200 -4.70 -14.54 0.72
N HIS A 201 -5.23 -13.92 1.75
CA HIS A 201 -5.66 -14.67 2.92
C HIS A 201 -7.06 -15.20 2.63
N ARG A 202 -7.11 -16.53 2.51
CA ARG A 202 -8.29 -17.35 2.25
C ARG A 202 -9.22 -17.39 3.45
#